data_AF-I4YW22-F1
#
_entry.id   AF-I4YW22-F1
#
_cell.length_a   1.000
_cell.length_b   1.000
_cell.length_c   1.000
_cell.angle_alpha   90.00
_cell.angle_beta   90.00
_cell.angle_gamma   90.00
#
_symmetry.space_group_name_H-M   'P 1'
#
loop_
_entity.id
_entity.type
_entity.pdbx_description
1 polymer ?
#
loop_
_entity_poly.entity_id
_entity_poly.type
_entity_poly.pdbx_seq_one_letter_code
_entity_poly.pdbx_strand_id
1 'polypeptide(L)' 'MTSEEIQELNAARESLVKRRRDMTRQISEAPLPSVEMAEELTKILVAIEALDRALNEAGHPYMSQGVVDQLARDS' A
#
# COMPACT_ATOMS: atom_id res chain seq x y z
N MET A 1 -19.71 -0.17 1.73
CA MET A 1 -18.50 -0.28 2.56
C MET A 1 -18.76 0.46 3.85
N THR A 2 -18.61 -0.18 4.99
CA THR A 2 -18.76 0.45 6.31
C THR A 2 -17.50 1.24 6.67
N SER A 3 -17.59 2.13 7.65
CA SER A 3 -16.42 2.86 8.16
C SER A 3 -15.34 1.93 8.72
N GLU A 4 -15.73 0.80 9.30
CA GLU A 4 -14.80 -0.22 9.81
C GLU A 4 -14.07 -0.91 8.66
N GLU A 5 -14.79 -1.35 7.61
CA GLU A 5 -14.20 -1.93 6.41
C GLU A 5 -13.20 -0.96 5.73
N ILE A 6 -13.51 0.33 5.68
CA ILE A 6 -12.59 1.35 5.13
C ILE A 6 -11.31 1.45 5.98
N GLN A 7 -11.43 1.41 7.32
CA GLN A 7 -10.26 1.43 8.21
C GLN A 7 -9.39 0.18 8.04
N GLU A 8 -10.02 -0.99 7.94
CA GLU A 8 -9.33 -2.25 7.69
C GLU A 8 -8.57 -2.25 6.35
N LEU A 9 -9.19 -1.76 5.28
CA LEU A 9 -8.56 -1.63 3.97
C LEU A 9 -7.37 -0.66 4.00
N ASN A 10 -7.51 0.49 4.68
CA ASN A 10 -6.41 1.43 4.87
C ASN A 10 -5.23 0.80 5.64
N ALA A 11 -5.51 0.08 6.73
CA ALA A 11 -4.49 -0.61 7.52
C ALA A 11 -3.79 -1.74 6.75
N ALA A 12 -4.55 -2.52 5.97
CA ALA A 12 -4.01 -3.55 5.09
C ALA A 12 -3.09 -2.95 4.02
N ARG A 13 -3.52 -1.84 3.40
CA ARG A 13 -2.73 -1.13 2.40
C ARG A 13 -1.41 -0.61 2.98
N GLU A 14 -1.43 -0.01 4.16
CA GLU A 14 -0.20 0.46 4.82
C GLU A 14 0.78 -0.68 5.12
N SER A 15 0.25 -1.82 5.56
CA SER A 15 1.06 -3.02 5.82
C SER A 15 1.71 -3.54 4.54
N LEU A 16 0.98 -3.57 3.42
CA LEU A 16 1.51 -3.94 2.11
C LEU A 16 2.55 -2.94 1.59
N VAL A 17 2.37 -1.63 1.83
CA VAL A 17 3.39 -0.62 1.48
C VAL A 17 4.68 -0.85 2.25
N LYS A 18 4.62 -1.22 3.54
CA LYS A 18 5.81 -1.60 4.32
C LYS A 18 6.48 -2.84 3.72
N ARG A 19 5.69 -3.89 3.43
CA ARG A 19 6.17 -5.13 2.81
C ARG A 19 6.83 -4.87 1.45
N ARG A 20 6.26 -3.99 0.62
CA ARG A 20 6.82 -3.55 -0.66
C ARG A 20 8.20 -2.92 -0.47
N ARG A 21 8.36 -2.03 0.51
CA ARG A 21 9.65 -1.39 0.81
C ARG A 21 10.70 -2.42 1.23
N ASP A 22 10.33 -3.34 2.12
CA ASP A 22 11.23 -4.41 2.57
C ASP A 22 11.64 -5.33 1.43
N MET A 23 10.70 -5.75 0.57
CA MET A 23 10.99 -6.58 -0.59
C MET A 23 11.89 -5.85 -1.60
N THR A 24 11.62 -4.57 -1.86
CA THR A 24 12.45 -3.74 -2.74
C THR A 24 13.88 -3.65 -2.21
N ARG A 25 14.04 -3.47 -0.90
CA ARG A 25 15.35 -3.45 -0.25
C ARG A 25 16.07 -4.80 -0.39
N GLN A 26 15.37 -5.91 -0.11
CA GLN A 26 15.93 -7.26 -0.28
C GLN A 26 16.39 -7.52 -1.72
N ILE A 27 15.59 -7.13 -2.72
CA ILE A 27 15.96 -7.24 -4.14
C ILE A 27 17.21 -6.38 -4.43
N SER A 28 17.28 -5.16 -3.91
CA SER A 28 18.42 -4.27 -4.16
C SER A 28 19.73 -4.74 -3.51
N GLU A 29 19.65 -5.44 -2.38
CA GLU A 29 20.79 -5.96 -1.63
C GLU A 29 21.24 -7.36 -2.11
N ALA A 30 20.40 -8.06 -2.89
CA ALA A 30 20.71 -9.38 -3.40
C ALA A 30 21.76 -9.31 -4.54
N PRO A 31 22.88 -10.05 -4.46
CA PRO A 31 23.91 -10.07 -5.51
C PRO A 31 23.39 -10.52 -6.87
N LEU A 32 22.39 -11.41 -6.87
CA LEU A 32 21.66 -11.85 -8.06
C LEU A 32 20.19 -12.12 -7.65
N PRO A 33 19.29 -11.15 -7.83
CA PRO A 33 17.87 -11.33 -7.50
C PRO A 33 17.23 -12.44 -8.34
N SER A 34 16.38 -13.25 -7.72
CA SER A 34 15.65 -14.31 -8.43
C SER A 34 14.37 -13.77 -9.08
N VAL A 35 13.86 -14.51 -10.08
CA VAL A 35 12.55 -14.26 -10.68
C VAL A 35 11.45 -14.34 -9.62
N GLU A 36 11.54 -15.28 -8.68
CA GLU A 36 10.58 -15.43 -7.58
C GLU A 36 10.48 -14.16 -6.71
N MET A 37 11.61 -13.49 -6.43
CA MET A 37 11.59 -12.22 -5.70
C MET A 37 10.85 -11.12 -6.49
N ALA A 38 11.06 -11.06 -7.80
CA ALA A 38 10.35 -10.11 -8.67
C ALA A 38 8.85 -10.41 -8.77
N GLU A 39 8.47 -11.69 -8.83
CA GLU A 39 7.08 -12.13 -8.81
C GLU A 39 6.40 -11.78 -7.49
N GLU A 40 7.07 -11.99 -6.36
CA GLU A 40 6.54 -11.63 -5.04
C GLU A 40 6.34 -10.12 -4.90
N LEU A 41 7.31 -9.31 -5.36
CA LEU A 41 7.13 -7.85 -5.43
C LEU A 41 5.92 -7.47 -6.30
N THR A 42 5.76 -8.13 -7.45
CA THR A 42 4.63 -7.89 -8.36
C THR A 42 3.29 -8.21 -7.69
N LYS A 43 3.19 -9.33 -6.97
CA LYS A 43 1.97 -9.67 -6.22
C LYS A 43 1.63 -8.62 -5.16
N ILE A 44 2.63 -8.10 -4.44
CA ILE A 44 2.43 -7.03 -3.46
C ILE A 44 1.91 -5.76 -4.14
N LEU A 45 2.47 -5.38 -5.29
CA LEU A 45 2.02 -4.20 -6.05
C LEU A 45 0.57 -4.34 -6.51
N VAL A 46 0.21 -5.49 -7.09
CA VAL A 46 -1.16 -5.77 -7.53
C VAL A 46 -2.14 -5.73 -6.36
N ALA A 47 -1.76 -6.26 -5.19
CA ALA A 47 -2.59 -6.20 -4.00
C ALA A 47 -2.83 -4.75 -3.53
N ILE A 48 -1.80 -3.89 -3.55
CA ILE A 48 -1.95 -2.47 -3.21
C ILE A 48 -2.92 -1.78 -4.19
N GLU A 49 -2.76 -2.00 -5.49
CA GLU A 49 -3.64 -1.42 -6.52
C GLU A 49 -5.08 -1.88 -6.37
N ALA A 50 -5.31 -3.14 -6.00
CA ALA A 50 -6.65 -3.66 -5.75
C ALA A 50 -7.32 -2.97 -4.56
N LEU A 51 -6.58 -2.75 -3.46
CA LEU A 51 -7.09 -2.01 -2.30
C LEU A 51 -7.36 -0.53 -2.65
N ASP A 52 -6.46 0.11 -3.39
CA ASP A 52 -6.64 1.48 -3.86
C ASP A 52 -7.88 1.63 -4.73
N ARG A 53 -8.12 0.65 -5.62
CA ARG A 53 -9.33 0.63 -6.44
C ARG A 53 -10.58 0.48 -5.59
N ALA A 54 -10.61 -0.46 -4.63
CA ALA A 54 -11.75 -0.68 -3.76
C ALA A 54 -12.10 0.57 -2.92
N LEU A 55 -11.07 1.25 -2.38
CA LEU A 55 -11.21 2.49 -1.64
C LEU A 55 -11.75 3.63 -2.52
N ASN A 56 -11.22 3.77 -3.74
CA ASN A 56 -11.71 4.74 -4.71
C ASN A 56 -13.17 4.49 -5.12
N GLU A 57 -13.54 3.24 -5.41
CA GLU A 57 -14.91 2.85 -5.77
C GLU A 57 -15.90 3.11 -4.63
N ALA A 58 -15.45 3.03 -3.37
CA ALA A 58 -16.24 3.38 -2.20
C ALA A 58 -16.36 4.89 -1.95
N GLY A 59 -15.68 5.75 -2.73
CA GLY A 59 -15.64 7.19 -2.49
C GLY A 59 -14.72 7.61 -1.35
N HIS A 60 -13.82 6.73 -0.92
CA HIS A 60 -12.85 6.96 0.16
C HIS A 60 -11.41 6.71 -0.32
N PRO A 61 -10.86 7.50 -1.26
CA PRO A 61 -9.48 7.33 -1.72
C PRO A 61 -8.48 7.28 -0.56
N TYR A 62 -7.47 6.41 -0.67
CA TYR A 62 -6.40 6.39 0.34
C TYR A 62 -5.71 7.74 0.41
N MET A 63 -5.66 8.32 1.61
CA MET A 63 -4.87 9.50 1.92
C MET A 63 -3.74 9.10 2.85
N SER A 64 -2.50 9.37 2.46
CA SER A 64 -1.36 9.11 3.37
C SER A 64 -1.47 9.99 4.62
N GLN A 65 -1.00 9.50 5.76
CA GLN A 65 -1.03 10.26 7.02
C GLN A 65 -0.43 11.67 6.86
N GLY A 66 0.66 11.81 6.10
CA GLY A 66 1.26 13.13 5.84
C GLY A 66 0.34 14.11 5.08
N VAL A 67 -0.51 13.60 4.20
CA VAL A 67 -1.53 14.40 3.50
C VAL A 67 -2.68 14.76 4.44
N VAL A 68 -3.12 13.81 5.28
CA VAL A 68 -4.16 14.06 6.30
C VAL A 68 -3.68 15.12 7.30
N ASP A 69 -2.46 15.00 7.79
CA ASP A 69 -1.84 15.93 8.73
C ASP A 69 -1.64 17.32 8.13
N GLN A 70 -1.42 17.41 6.81
CA GLN A 70 -1.31 18.68 6.11
C GLN A 70 -2.68 19.37 5.99
N LEU A 71 -3.70 18.64 5.53
CA LEU A 71 -5.06 19.17 5.42
C LEU A 71 -5.62 19.63 6.78
N ALA A 72 -5.31 18.91 7.86
CA ALA A 72 -5.70 19.29 9.22
C ALA A 72 -5.00 20.57 9.73
N ARG A 73 -3.81 20.91 9.21
CA ARG A 73 -3.12 22.17 9.54
C ARG A 73 -3.64 23.36 8.74
N ASP A 74 -4.21 23.11 7.57
CA ASP A 74 -4.70 24.13 6.64
C ASP A 74 -6.21 24.47 6.86
N SER A 75 -6.85 23.84 7.85
CA SER A 75 -8.26 24.04 8.24
C SER A 75 -8.40 24.87 9.52
#